data_AF-A0A7V2Y046-F1
#
_entry.id   AF-A0A7V2Y046-F1
#
_cell.length_a   1.000
_cell.length_b   1.000
_cell.length_c   1.000
_cell.angle_alpha   90.00
_cell.angle_beta   90.00
_cell.angle_gamma   90.00
#
_symmetry.space_group_name_H-M   'P 1'
#
loop_
_entity.id
_entity.type
_entity.pdbx_description
1 polymer ?
#
loop_
_entity_poly.entity_id
_entity_poly.type
_entity_poly.pdbx_seq_one_letter_code
_entity_poly.pdbx_strand_id
1 'polypeptide(L)'
;MALKTYRELEVWQKAMDLVVSVYRLSGELPATEKYGLASQLQRSAVSIPANIAEGYGRSHRGEYLTAGRVSGSGFRVSGMAAPRIGQWR
;
A
#
# COMPACT_ATOMS: atom_id res chain seq x y z
N MET A 1 26.65 9.68 -14.57
CA MET A 1 26.34 10.42 -13.32
C MET A 1 25.65 9.45 -12.38
N ALA A 2 26.09 9.34 -11.13
CA ALA A 2 25.38 8.54 -10.14
C ALA A 2 24.10 9.28 -9.73
N LEU A 3 22.98 8.56 -9.70
CA LEU A 3 21.70 9.10 -9.22
C LEU A 3 21.86 9.51 -7.77
N LYS A 4 21.53 10.75 -7.43
CA LYS A 4 21.68 11.30 -6.06
C LYS A 4 20.40 11.20 -5.24
N THR A 5 19.26 11.05 -5.90
CA THR A 5 17.94 11.00 -5.27
C THR A 5 16.99 10.08 -6.02
N TYR A 6 16.03 9.50 -5.29
CA TYR A 6 14.96 8.68 -5.88
C TYR A 6 14.13 9.45 -6.92
N ARG A 7 14.11 10.79 -6.85
CA ARG A 7 13.37 11.64 -7.80
C ARG A 7 13.95 11.61 -9.22
N GLU A 8 15.22 11.25 -9.35
CA GLU A 8 15.89 11.10 -10.65
C GLU A 8 15.55 9.74 -11.31
N LEU A 9 14.89 8.82 -10.59
CA LEU A 9 14.43 7.56 -11.16
C LEU A 9 13.27 7.81 -12.13
N GLU A 10 13.45 7.35 -13.38
CA GLU A 10 12.39 7.40 -14.38
C GLU A 10 11.10 6.68 -13.89
N VAL A 11 11.26 5.57 -13.17
CA VAL A 11 10.13 4.84 -12.59
C VAL A 11 9.39 5.66 -11.52
N TRP A 12 10.10 6.49 -10.75
CA TRP A 12 9.47 7.38 -9.78
C TRP A 12 8.71 8.51 -10.46
N GLN A 13 9.27 9.08 -11.54
CA GLN A 13 8.61 10.12 -12.34
C GLN A 13 7.33 9.59 -12.99
N LYS A 14 7.38 8.42 -13.63
CA LYS A 14 6.18 7.74 -14.17
C LYS A 14 5.14 7.43 -13.10
N ALA A 15 5.58 7.06 -11.90
CA ALA A 15 4.67 6.83 -10.78
C ALA A 15 3.98 8.14 -10.32
N MET A 16 4.68 9.27 -10.34
CA MET A 16 4.08 10.58 -10.08
C MET A 16 3.06 10.98 -11.16
N ASP A 17 3.36 10.73 -12.44
CA ASP A 17 2.42 10.98 -13.54
C ASP A 17 1.14 10.14 -13.39
N LEU A 18 1.29 8.88 -12.95
CA LEU A 18 0.16 8.02 -12.60
C LEU A 18 -0.67 8.62 -11.47
N VAL A 19 -0.04 9.12 -10.40
CA VAL A 19 -0.75 9.79 -9.30
C VAL A 19 -1.57 10.96 -9.82
N VAL A 20 -0.98 11.86 -10.62
CA VAL A 20 -1.67 13.01 -11.21
C VAL A 20 -2.89 12.55 -12.04
N SER A 21 -2.70 11.52 -12.85
CA SER A 21 -3.78 10.95 -13.68
C SER A 21 -4.92 10.37 -12.83
N VAL A 22 -4.59 9.67 -11.75
CA VAL A 22 -5.58 9.12 -10.81
C VAL A 22 -6.33 10.23 -10.09
N TYR A 23 -5.66 11.30 -9.64
CA TYR A 23 -6.34 12.44 -9.04
C TYR A 23 -7.34 13.08 -10.00
N ARG A 24 -6.96 13.25 -11.28
CA ARG A 24 -7.85 13.77 -12.32
C ARG A 24 -9.07 12.88 -12.52
N LEU A 25 -8.87 11.57 -12.77
CA LEU A 25 -9.96 10.61 -12.97
C LEU A 25 -10.88 10.50 -11.75
N SER A 26 -10.30 10.54 -10.55
CA SER A 26 -11.06 10.47 -9.30
C SER A 26 -11.99 11.68 -9.09
N GLY A 27 -11.66 12.82 -9.70
CA GLY A 27 -12.51 14.02 -9.70
C GLY A 27 -13.74 13.92 -10.61
N GLU A 28 -13.68 13.05 -11.62
CA GLU A 28 -14.74 12.80 -12.60
C GLU A 28 -15.74 11.73 -12.12
N LEU A 29 -15.48 11.08 -10.99
CA LEU A 29 -16.38 10.08 -10.41
C LEU A 29 -17.70 10.72 -9.93
N PRO A 30 -18.84 10.00 -10.07
CA PRO A 30 -20.12 10.44 -9.56
C PRO A 30 -20.06 10.63 -8.03
N ALA A 31 -20.86 11.57 -7.51
CA ALA A 31 -20.82 11.97 -6.10
C ALA A 31 -21.01 10.79 -5.12
N THR A 32 -21.73 9.74 -5.54
CA THR A 32 -21.95 8.50 -4.78
C THR A 32 -20.67 7.71 -4.53
N GLU A 33 -19.73 7.70 -5.48
CA GLU A 33 -18.47 6.93 -5.42
C GLU A 33 -17.28 7.78 -4.92
N LYS A 34 -17.48 9.10 -4.82
CA LYS A 34 -16.43 10.07 -4.54
C LYS A 34 -15.79 9.94 -3.17
N TYR A 35 -16.51 9.45 -2.16
CA TYR A 35 -15.96 9.31 -0.81
C TYR A 35 -15.34 7.93 -0.57
N GLY A 36 -15.89 6.88 -1.18
CA GLY A 36 -15.37 5.52 -1.08
C GLY A 36 -14.23 5.26 -2.07
N LEU A 37 -14.58 5.17 -3.35
CA LEU A 37 -13.69 4.72 -4.41
C LEU A 37 -12.58 5.73 -4.73
N ALA A 38 -12.89 7.02 -4.79
CA ALA A 38 -11.87 8.04 -5.08
C ALA A 38 -10.76 8.04 -4.03
N SER A 39 -11.13 7.92 -2.74
CA SER A 39 -10.16 7.92 -1.65
C SER A 39 -9.28 6.66 -1.66
N GLN A 40 -9.84 5.50 -2.02
CA GLN A 40 -9.08 4.27 -2.19
C GLN A 40 -8.11 4.35 -3.38
N LEU A 41 -8.58 4.85 -4.53
CA LEU A 41 -7.75 5.02 -5.73
C LEU A 41 -6.57 5.96 -5.48
N GLN A 42 -6.83 7.12 -4.88
CA GLN A 42 -5.79 8.10 -4.57
C GLN A 42 -4.74 7.53 -3.60
N ARG A 43 -5.17 6.87 -2.52
CA ARG A 43 -4.24 6.25 -1.55
C ARG A 43 -3.39 5.16 -2.19
N SER A 44 -4.01 4.31 -3.01
CA SER A 44 -3.28 3.25 -3.73
C SER A 44 -2.26 3.84 -4.71
N ALA A 45 -2.63 4.87 -5.47
CA ALA A 45 -1.71 5.53 -6.40
C ALA A 45 -0.52 6.18 -5.68
N VAL A 46 -0.75 6.92 -4.59
CA VAL A 46 0.31 7.59 -3.81
C VAL A 46 1.26 6.58 -3.14
N SER A 47 0.79 5.36 -2.86
CA SER A 47 1.64 4.31 -2.29
C SER A 47 2.78 3.87 -3.21
N ILE A 48 2.62 4.00 -4.53
CA ILE A 48 3.62 3.55 -5.50
C ILE A 48 4.91 4.40 -5.43
N PRO A 49 4.88 5.74 -5.61
CA PRO A 49 6.10 6.54 -5.49
C PRO A 49 6.68 6.54 -4.07
N ALA A 50 5.84 6.34 -3.03
CA ALA A 50 6.31 6.20 -1.64
C ALA A 50 7.15 4.93 -1.45
N ASN A 51 6.68 3.78 -1.93
CA ASN A 51 7.43 2.51 -1.89
C ASN A 51 8.73 2.59 -2.71
N ILE A 52 8.73 3.29 -3.85
CA ILE A 52 9.95 3.50 -4.65
C ILE A 52 10.97 4.34 -3.88
N ALA A 53 10.53 5.43 -3.24
CA ALA A 53 11.40 6.29 -2.43
C ALA A 53 11.98 5.54 -1.23
N GLU A 54 11.16 4.75 -0.54
CA GLU A 54 11.58 3.90 0.58
C GLU A 54 12.58 2.82 0.13
N GLY A 55 12.28 2.11 -0.97
CA GLY A 55 13.16 1.10 -1.56
C GLY A 55 14.52 1.67 -1.97
N TYR A 56 14.55 2.85 -2.60
CA TYR A 56 15.80 3.53 -2.96
C TYR A 56 16.64 3.87 -1.72
N GLY A 57 16.00 4.38 -0.66
CA GLY A 57 16.66 4.67 0.62
C GLY A 57 17.22 3.42 1.31
N ARG A 58 16.54 2.28 1.20
CA ARG A 58 16.99 0.98 1.72
C ARG A 58 18.16 0.39 0.92
N SER A 59 18.12 0.48 -0.41
CA SER A 59 19.24 0.07 -1.28
C SER A 59 20.51 0.88 -1.04
N HIS A 60 20.39 2.16 -0.70
CA HIS A 60 21.54 3.00 -0.34
C HIS A 60 22.10 2.72 1.07
N ARG A 61 21.29 2.11 1.94
CA ARG A 61 21.65 1.78 3.33
C ARG A 61 22.15 0.34 3.53
N GLY A 62 22.19 -0.46 2.46
CA GLY A 62 22.64 -1.86 2.50
C GLY A 62 21.64 -2.84 3.11
N GLU A 63 20.41 -2.41 3.40
CA GLU A 63 19.37 -3.25 3.99
C GLU A 63 18.55 -3.94 2.89
N TYR A 64 19.12 -4.99 2.27
CA TYR A 64 18.39 -5.84 1.31
C TYR A 64 17.77 -7.09 1.94
N LEU A 65 17.69 -7.20 3.27
CA LEU A 65 17.23 -8.44 3.89
C LEU A 65 15.81 -8.29 4.45
N THR A 66 14.89 -8.94 3.71
CA THR A 66 13.66 -9.59 4.22
C THR A 66 12.35 -8.80 4.13
N ALA A 67 11.89 -8.49 2.90
CA ALA A 67 10.46 -8.31 2.63
C ALA A 67 9.69 -9.65 2.56
N GLY A 68 10.12 -10.64 3.36
CA GLY A 68 9.52 -11.97 3.46
C GLY A 68 9.06 -12.21 4.89
N ARG A 69 7.99 -11.51 5.30
CA ARG A 69 7.11 -11.84 6.45
C ARG A 69 6.01 -10.77 6.57
N VAL A 70 5.08 -10.78 5.61
CA VAL A 70 3.69 -10.51 5.99
C VAL A 70 3.20 -11.79 6.66
N SER A 71 3.44 -11.87 7.96
CA SER A 71 2.81 -12.87 8.83
C SER A 71 2.19 -12.10 9.98
N GLY A 72 0.86 -12.19 10.09
CA GLY A 72 0.13 -11.69 11.25
C GLY A 72 -0.93 -10.62 10.97
N SER A 73 -1.76 -10.75 9.94
CA SER A 73 -3.17 -10.33 10.12
C SER A 73 -3.81 -11.32 11.10
N GLY A 74 -3.47 -11.18 12.37
CA GLY A 74 -4.19 -11.79 13.48
C GLY A 74 -5.56 -11.17 13.53
N PHE A 75 -6.48 -11.69 12.71
CA PHE A 75 -7.90 -11.48 12.86
C PHE A 75 -8.30 -12.19 14.15
N ARG A 76 -8.10 -11.49 15.27
CA ARG A 76 -8.59 -11.91 16.58
C ARG A 76 -10.09 -11.61 16.56
N VAL A 77 -10.89 -12.59 16.16
CA VAL A 77 -12.34 -12.57 16.42
C VAL A 77 -12.50 -12.69 17.93
N SER A 78 -12.55 -11.53 18.60
CA SER A 78 -13.04 -11.47 19.97
C SER A 78 -14.56 -11.53 19.88
N GLY A 79 -15.15 -12.59 20.44
CA GLY A 79 -16.59 -12.72 20.58
C GLY A 79 -17.23 -13.75 19.66
N MET A 80 -17.00 -15.04 19.92
CA MET A 80 -18.04 -16.05 19.76
C MET A 80 -17.69 -17.25 20.64
N ALA A 81 -18.45 -17.39 21.72
CA ALA A 81 -18.45 -18.56 22.57
C ALA A 81 -18.82 -19.80 21.75
N ALA A 82 -17.95 -20.81 21.76
CA ALA A 82 -18.28 -22.15 21.30
C ALA A 82 -18.14 -23.11 22.49
N PRO A 83 -19.21 -23.78 22.93
CA PRO A 83 -19.16 -24.75 24.02
C PRO A 83 -18.40 -26.00 23.58
N ARG A 84 -17.60 -26.50 24.53
CA ARG A 84 -16.72 -27.67 24.42
C ARG A 84 -17.55 -28.93 24.23
N ILE A 85 -17.68 -29.41 22.99
CA ILE A 85 -18.25 -30.73 22.69
C ILE A 85 -17.18 -31.80 22.90
N GLY A 86 -17.39 -32.72 23.85
CA GLY A 86 -16.45 -33.83 24.06
C GLY A 86 -16.48 -34.57 25.41
N GLN A 87 -17.57 -34.54 26.18
CA GLN A 87 -17.85 -35.56 27.21
C GLN A 87 -19.34 -35.91 27.19
N TRP A 88 -19.68 -36.90 26.37
CA TRP A 88 -20.92 -37.67 26.49
C TRP A 88 -20.56 -39.02 27.11
N ARG A 89 -20.56 -39.08 28.45
CA ARG A 89 -20.94 -40.26 29.25
C ARG A 89 -21.30 -39.80 30.66
#